data_AF-A0AAD4DER9-F1
#
_entry.id   AF-A0AAD4DER9-F1
#
_cell.length_a   1.000
_cell.length_b   1.000
_cell.length_c   1.000
_cell.angle_alpha   90.00
_cell.angle_beta   90.00
_cell.angle_gamma   90.00
#
_symmetry.space_group_name_H-M   'P 1'
#
loop_
_entity.id
_entity.type
_entity.pdbx_description
1 polymer ?
#
loop_
_entity_poly.entity_id
_entity_poly.type
_entity_poly.pdbx_seq_one_letter_code
_entity_poly.pdbx_strand_id
1 'polypeptide(L)'
;MASPRQLIAKGATGLLRQAHLEQRCGSAIIARHKHTSTSGNTVQEDSLQRSEASRNDNFSRPATGFPLLSTPTRYTQISGNLNGLSTILFRRGIVTNHNFNTNKVVTKLEKNGFLRGQAEVIMRSIKALLGQQKNILTTGDLDNESYLFKAALTELRTELQILRKNDAAALAIRTEIISREIDSLNQKLREDIANLKNDIAIDMNSRKSDVREEQKALEIRIQSMSNHYMAQLGDMRTRMEAAKWETTRKGMVAIFISATFVLLTSRIFMAPKEKVPDDYIDPYVNHSNAQNTDDGMVPDTFVVSHRS
;
A
#
# COMPACT_ATOMS: atom_id res chain seq x y z
N MET A 1 43.58 27.87 39.84
CA MET A 1 43.97 26.45 39.70
C MET A 1 42.80 25.58 40.13
N ALA A 2 42.13 24.94 39.18
CA ALA A 2 41.10 23.92 39.42
C ALA A 2 41.34 22.78 38.41
N SER A 3 41.31 21.55 38.91
CA SER A 3 41.80 20.34 38.22
C SER A 3 40.94 19.95 37.00
N PRO A 4 41.54 19.50 35.86
CA PRO A 4 40.83 19.18 34.61
C PRO A 4 39.79 18.05 34.70
N ARG A 5 39.74 17.32 35.81
CA ARG A 5 38.80 16.19 36.01
C ARG A 5 37.39 16.60 36.44
N GLN A 6 37.16 17.87 36.79
CA GLN A 6 35.85 18.37 37.25
C GLN A 6 34.98 18.97 36.13
N LEU A 7 35.52 19.13 34.91
CA LEU A 7 34.77 19.70 33.77
C LEU A 7 33.96 18.66 32.98
N ILE A 8 34.29 17.38 33.12
CA ILE A 8 33.64 16.29 32.37
C ILE A 8 32.37 15.78 33.10
N ALA A 9 32.29 15.95 34.43
CA ALA A 9 31.13 15.51 35.22
C ALA A 9 29.92 16.50 35.18
N LYS A 10 30.16 17.77 34.82
CA LYS A 10 29.08 18.77 34.66
C LYS A 10 28.42 18.75 33.27
N GLY A 11 29.06 18.15 32.26
CA GLY A 11 28.48 17.96 30.92
C GLY A 11 27.49 16.78 30.84
N ALA A 12 27.72 15.72 31.63
CA ALA A 12 26.88 14.51 31.60
C ALA A 12 25.54 14.68 32.32
N THR A 13 25.43 15.62 33.25
CA THR A 13 24.17 15.91 33.99
C THR A 13 23.24 16.88 33.25
N GLY A 14 23.73 17.60 32.23
CA GLY A 14 22.90 18.42 31.34
C GLY A 14 22.15 17.62 30.28
N LEU A 15 22.78 16.58 29.73
CA LEU A 15 22.20 15.75 28.65
C LEU A 15 21.10 14.79 29.13
N LEU A 16 21.13 14.38 30.41
CA LEU A 16 20.07 13.54 31.01
C LEU A 16 18.83 14.34 31.43
N ARG A 17 18.91 15.67 31.55
CA ARG A 17 17.75 16.53 31.84
C ARG A 17 17.00 16.95 30.58
N GLN A 18 17.64 16.89 29.42
CA GLN A 18 17.03 17.20 28.13
C GLN A 18 16.23 16.02 27.56
N ALA A 19 16.66 14.77 27.82
CA ALA A 19 15.92 13.57 27.41
C ALA A 19 14.60 13.37 28.16
N HIS A 20 14.47 13.89 29.39
CA HIS A 20 13.25 13.74 30.21
C HIS A 20 12.16 14.80 29.92
N LEU A 21 12.47 15.81 29.10
CA LEU A 21 11.54 16.88 28.69
C LEU A 21 10.86 16.59 27.33
N GLU A 22 11.50 15.83 26.44
CA GLU A 22 10.92 15.40 25.15
C GLU A 22 9.83 14.32 25.32
N GLN A 23 9.85 13.55 26.41
CA GLN A 23 8.84 12.51 26.67
C GLN A 23 7.53 13.06 27.26
N ARG A 24 7.49 14.34 27.64
CA ARG A 24 6.28 15.02 28.15
C ARG A 24 5.53 15.86 27.11
N CYS A 25 6.13 16.15 25.94
CA CYS A 25 5.44 16.84 24.85
C CYS A 25 4.71 15.89 23.87
N GLY A 26 5.11 14.62 23.78
CA GLY A 26 4.46 13.65 22.90
C GLY A 26 3.06 13.18 23.34
N SER A 27 2.69 13.39 24.61
CA SER A 27 1.39 12.93 25.15
C SER A 27 0.29 14.02 25.17
N ALA A 28 0.58 15.23 24.70
CA ALA A 28 -0.35 16.37 24.75
C ALA A 28 -1.15 16.60 23.44
N ILE A 29 -0.90 15.82 22.37
CA ILE A 29 -1.65 15.94 21.10
C ILE A 29 -2.82 14.93 21.01
N ILE A 30 -3.01 14.09 22.04
CA ILE A 30 -4.12 13.12 22.14
C ILE A 30 -5.08 13.55 23.26
N ALA A 31 -5.58 14.79 23.23
CA ALA A 31 -6.55 15.25 24.22
C ALA A 31 -7.43 16.42 23.71
N ARG A 32 -7.93 16.37 22.47
CA ARG A 32 -9.01 17.29 22.07
C ARG A 32 -9.88 16.83 20.91
N HIS A 33 -10.48 15.65 21.01
CA HIS A 33 -11.74 15.39 20.32
C HIS A 33 -12.50 14.21 20.94
N LYS A 34 -13.28 14.50 21.97
CA LYS A 34 -14.45 13.71 22.36
C LYS A 34 -15.63 14.67 22.53
N HIS A 35 -16.81 14.13 22.23
CA HIS A 35 -18.14 14.74 22.08
C HIS A 35 -18.44 15.16 20.63
N THR A 36 -19.49 14.68 19.95
CA THR A 36 -20.62 13.81 20.31
C THR A 36 -21.36 13.44 19.01
N SER A 37 -21.83 12.19 18.91
CA SER A 37 -23.20 11.78 18.52
C SER A 37 -23.23 10.46 17.74
N THR A 38 -23.36 9.40 18.53
CA THR A 38 -24.37 8.33 18.45
C THR A 38 -25.47 8.50 17.39
N SER A 39 -25.58 7.53 16.48
CA SER A 39 -26.83 6.81 16.18
C SER A 39 -26.53 5.58 15.31
N GLY A 40 -27.21 4.48 15.58
CA GLY A 40 -26.79 3.12 15.25
C GLY A 40 -26.93 2.70 13.79
N ASN A 41 -26.18 1.65 13.44
CA ASN A 41 -26.80 0.36 13.16
C ASN A 41 -25.79 -0.78 13.25
N THR A 42 -26.26 -1.85 13.88
CA THR A 42 -25.58 -3.10 14.20
C THR A 42 -25.38 -3.96 12.95
N VAL A 43 -24.13 -4.39 12.79
CA VAL A 43 -23.64 -5.70 12.38
C VAL A 43 -24.72 -6.75 12.03
N GLN A 44 -24.67 -7.25 10.80
CA GLN A 44 -24.88 -8.67 10.52
C GLN A 44 -23.60 -9.16 9.84
N GLU A 45 -22.74 -9.77 10.64
CA GLU A 45 -21.67 -10.66 10.19
C GLU A 45 -22.32 -11.82 9.45
N ASP A 46 -21.92 -12.04 8.20
CA ASP A 46 -22.14 -13.31 7.53
C ASP A 46 -20.82 -14.09 7.56
N SER A 47 -20.80 -15.04 8.49
CA SER A 47 -19.74 -15.99 8.72
C SER A 47 -19.67 -17.01 7.59
N LEU A 48 -18.59 -17.00 6.81
CA LEU A 48 -18.12 -18.17 6.07
C LEU A 48 -16.61 -18.35 6.31
N GLN A 49 -16.28 -18.82 7.51
CA GLN A 49 -15.11 -19.67 7.71
C GLN A 49 -15.55 -21.11 7.45
N ARG A 50 -15.31 -21.58 6.22
CA ARG A 50 -15.24 -23.02 5.93
C ARG A 50 -13.78 -23.36 5.71
N SER A 51 -13.33 -24.27 6.56
CA SER A 51 -12.04 -24.93 6.56
C SER A 51 -11.63 -25.47 5.20
N GLU A 52 -10.32 -25.36 4.94
CA GLU A 52 -9.48 -26.38 4.31
C GLU A 52 -9.84 -26.80 2.87
N ALA A 53 -9.07 -26.29 1.92
CA ALA A 53 -8.29 -27.07 0.94
C ALA A 53 -8.02 -26.20 -0.29
N SER A 54 -6.94 -25.42 -0.27
CA SER A 54 -6.29 -25.04 -1.53
C SER A 54 -4.93 -25.74 -1.58
N ARG A 55 -4.99 -26.84 -2.30
CA ARG A 55 -3.95 -27.75 -2.78
C ARG A 55 -2.73 -26.96 -3.27
N ASN A 56 -1.74 -26.82 -2.39
CA ASN A 56 -0.36 -26.54 -2.80
C ASN A 56 0.13 -27.78 -3.53
N ASP A 57 0.21 -27.70 -4.86
CA ASP A 57 0.90 -28.71 -5.65
C ASP A 57 2.40 -28.63 -5.32
N ASN A 58 2.78 -29.51 -4.39
CA ASN A 58 4.15 -29.92 -4.16
C ASN A 58 4.72 -30.47 -5.46
N PHE A 59 5.38 -29.63 -6.25
CA PHE A 59 6.37 -30.12 -7.19
C PHE A 59 7.67 -30.38 -6.42
N SER A 60 7.74 -31.58 -5.85
CA SER A 60 8.95 -32.18 -5.32
C SER A 60 10.04 -32.19 -6.39
N ARG A 61 10.97 -31.21 -6.35
CA ARG A 61 12.28 -31.40 -6.97
C ARG A 61 13.14 -32.24 -6.01
N PRO A 62 13.77 -33.32 -6.49
CA PRO A 62 14.64 -34.13 -5.65
C PRO A 62 15.80 -33.27 -5.18
N ALA A 63 16.04 -33.31 -3.88
CA ALA A 63 17.24 -32.78 -3.27
C ALA A 63 18.46 -33.54 -3.82
N THR A 64 19.12 -32.98 -4.83
CA THR A 64 20.54 -33.27 -5.04
C THR A 64 21.29 -32.56 -3.93
N GLY A 65 21.46 -33.26 -2.81
CA GLY A 65 22.30 -32.86 -1.71
C GLY A 65 23.73 -32.69 -2.20
N PHE A 66 24.13 -31.44 -2.42
CA PHE A 66 25.52 -31.03 -2.36
C PHE A 66 25.72 -30.43 -0.96
N PRO A 67 26.73 -30.90 -0.19
CA PRO A 67 26.89 -30.45 1.17
C PRO A 67 27.25 -28.96 1.17
N LEU A 68 26.48 -28.19 1.94
CA LEU A 68 26.85 -26.87 2.41
C LEU A 68 28.21 -26.99 3.13
N LEU A 69 29.27 -26.47 2.52
CA LEU A 69 30.46 -26.07 3.27
C LEU A 69 30.39 -24.56 3.45
N SER A 70 29.78 -24.17 4.57
CA SER A 70 29.97 -22.85 5.15
C SER A 70 31.44 -22.67 5.49
N THR A 71 32.11 -21.76 4.78
CA THR A 71 33.13 -20.85 5.32
C THR A 71 33.59 -19.95 4.17
N PRO A 72 33.81 -18.64 4.41
CA PRO A 72 34.57 -17.82 3.49
C PRO A 72 36.03 -18.22 3.67
N THR A 73 36.43 -19.38 3.14
CA THR A 73 37.85 -19.67 3.05
C THR A 73 38.37 -18.83 1.91
N ARG A 74 38.92 -17.67 2.29
CA ARG A 74 39.90 -16.88 1.55
C ARG A 74 40.75 -17.84 0.73
N TYR A 75 40.41 -18.01 -0.55
CA TYR A 75 41.24 -18.79 -1.45
C TYR A 75 42.46 -17.92 -1.73
N THR A 76 43.48 -18.17 -0.93
CA THR A 76 44.86 -17.92 -1.31
C THR A 76 45.01 -18.40 -2.74
N GLN A 77 45.32 -17.46 -3.62
CA GLN A 77 45.94 -17.68 -4.91
C GLN A 77 46.88 -18.90 -4.76
N ILE A 78 46.46 -20.07 -5.23
CA ILE A 78 47.41 -21.15 -5.48
C ILE A 78 48.07 -20.77 -6.82
N SER A 79 48.80 -19.66 -6.77
CA SER A 79 50.05 -19.48 -7.48
C SER A 79 51.09 -20.35 -6.76
N GLY A 80 50.77 -21.63 -6.62
CA GLY A 80 51.69 -22.65 -6.19
C GLY A 80 52.53 -22.99 -7.39
N ASN A 81 53.58 -22.19 -7.58
CA ASN A 81 54.77 -22.49 -8.35
C ASN A 81 54.98 -24.01 -8.43
N LEU A 82 54.56 -24.61 -9.56
CA LEU A 82 54.62 -26.05 -9.78
C LEU A 82 55.99 -26.47 -10.32
N ASN A 83 57.03 -25.65 -10.11
CA ASN A 83 58.41 -26.01 -10.45
C ASN A 83 58.97 -27.10 -9.51
N GLY A 84 58.20 -27.54 -8.49
CA GLY A 84 58.67 -28.46 -7.45
C GLY A 84 58.19 -29.92 -7.55
N LEU A 85 57.20 -30.24 -8.39
CA LEU A 85 56.71 -31.63 -8.50
C LEU A 85 57.38 -32.46 -9.61
N SER A 86 58.15 -31.81 -10.47
CA SER A 86 58.90 -32.47 -11.54
C SER A 86 60.15 -33.22 -11.05
N THR A 87 60.58 -33.00 -9.80
CA THR A 87 61.89 -33.47 -9.29
C THR A 87 61.85 -34.81 -8.54
N ILE A 88 60.68 -35.33 -8.15
CA ILE A 88 60.62 -36.49 -7.23
C ILE A 88 60.64 -37.86 -7.94
N LEU A 89 60.62 -37.93 -9.28
CA LEU A 89 60.59 -39.21 -10.00
C LEU A 89 61.89 -39.60 -10.73
N PHE A 90 63.02 -38.91 -10.50
CA PHE A 90 64.24 -39.16 -11.27
C PHE A 90 65.34 -39.90 -10.49
N ARG A 91 65.12 -41.18 -10.16
CA ARG A 91 66.23 -42.12 -9.93
C ARG A 91 65.80 -43.58 -10.10
N ARG A 92 65.49 -44.00 -11.31
CA ARG A 92 65.53 -45.42 -11.66
C ARG A 92 66.60 -45.60 -12.73
N GLY A 93 67.70 -46.25 -12.33
CA GLY A 93 68.89 -46.41 -13.16
C GLY A 93 68.55 -47.10 -14.48
N ILE A 94 68.95 -46.46 -15.58
CA ILE A 94 68.95 -47.06 -16.90
C ILE A 94 70.00 -48.17 -16.86
N VAL A 95 69.56 -49.43 -16.74
CA VAL A 95 70.43 -50.58 -16.96
C VAL A 95 70.65 -50.67 -18.46
N THR A 96 71.74 -50.06 -18.94
CA THR A 96 72.18 -50.23 -20.32
C THR A 96 72.66 -51.68 -20.51
N ASN A 97 71.73 -52.56 -20.91
CA ASN A 97 72.05 -53.94 -21.23
C ASN A 97 72.81 -53.96 -22.58
N HIS A 98 74.14 -53.82 -22.54
CA HIS A 98 74.99 -53.96 -23.72
C HIS A 98 75.13 -55.45 -24.08
N ASN A 99 74.18 -55.97 -24.85
CA ASN A 99 74.09 -57.40 -25.13
C ASN A 99 74.81 -57.87 -26.40
N PHE A 100 75.81 -57.14 -26.91
CA PHE A 100 76.58 -57.59 -28.06
C PHE A 100 78.01 -58.00 -27.70
N ASN A 101 78.14 -59.26 -27.27
CA ASN A 101 79.42 -59.85 -26.86
C ASN A 101 80.24 -60.30 -28.08
N THR A 102 81.14 -59.44 -28.54
CA THR A 102 82.05 -59.69 -29.69
C THR A 102 82.85 -61.01 -29.51
N ASN A 103 83.38 -61.26 -28.31
CA ASN A 103 84.18 -62.47 -28.05
C ASN A 103 83.38 -63.77 -28.17
N LYS A 104 82.11 -63.79 -27.74
CA LYS A 104 81.26 -64.99 -27.82
C LYS A 104 80.96 -65.36 -29.27
N VAL A 105 80.84 -64.37 -30.15
CA VAL A 105 80.61 -64.60 -31.59
C VAL A 105 81.87 -65.15 -32.25
N VAL A 106 83.03 -64.56 -31.97
CA VAL A 106 84.32 -65.05 -32.51
C VAL A 106 84.60 -66.48 -32.05
N THR A 107 84.40 -66.80 -30.76
CA THR A 107 84.59 -68.17 -30.24
C THR A 107 83.62 -69.19 -30.84
N LYS A 108 82.38 -68.79 -31.17
CA LYS A 108 81.43 -69.67 -31.88
C LYS A 108 81.84 -69.91 -33.33
N LEU A 109 82.38 -68.91 -34.01
CA LEU A 109 82.89 -69.05 -35.37
C LEU A 109 84.12 -69.98 -35.41
N GLU A 110 85.04 -69.85 -34.46
CA GLU A 110 86.19 -70.76 -34.35
C GLU A 110 85.78 -72.21 -34.13
N LYS A 111 84.78 -72.45 -33.26
CA LYS A 111 84.25 -73.80 -33.01
C LYS A 111 83.61 -74.44 -34.24
N ASN A 112 83.18 -73.65 -35.22
CA ASN A 112 82.57 -74.11 -36.46
C ASN A 112 83.59 -74.20 -37.61
N GLY A 113 84.90 -74.20 -37.33
CA GLY A 113 85.95 -74.45 -38.31
C GLY A 113 86.53 -73.23 -38.99
N PHE A 114 86.20 -72.01 -38.55
CA PHE A 114 86.81 -70.78 -39.08
C PHE A 114 88.14 -70.47 -38.37
N LEU A 115 89.16 -70.03 -39.11
CA LEU A 115 90.38 -69.50 -38.49
C LEU A 115 90.06 -68.20 -37.74
N ARG A 116 90.76 -67.97 -36.61
CA ARG A 116 90.61 -66.77 -35.76
C ARG A 116 90.64 -65.47 -36.56
N GLY A 117 91.56 -65.34 -37.52
CA GLY A 117 91.66 -64.16 -38.39
C GLY A 117 90.41 -63.93 -39.25
N GLN A 118 89.82 -64.99 -39.80
CA GLN A 118 88.58 -64.90 -40.60
C GLN A 118 87.37 -64.58 -39.72
N ALA A 119 87.28 -65.22 -38.54
CA ALA A 119 86.23 -64.97 -37.56
C ALA A 119 86.24 -63.52 -37.06
N GLU A 120 87.42 -62.94 -36.84
CA GLU A 120 87.56 -61.52 -36.48
C GLU A 120 87.11 -60.57 -37.58
N VAL A 121 87.43 -60.86 -38.84
CA VAL A 121 87.02 -60.02 -39.98
C VAL A 121 85.50 -60.05 -40.13
N ILE A 122 84.88 -61.21 -40.08
CA ILE A 122 83.41 -61.36 -40.14
C ILE A 122 82.75 -60.60 -38.97
N MET A 123 83.30 -60.75 -37.77
CA MET A 123 82.80 -60.04 -36.59
C MET A 123 82.93 -58.51 -36.72
N ARG A 124 84.05 -58.02 -37.26
CA ARG A 124 84.25 -56.59 -37.55
C ARG A 124 83.25 -56.09 -38.59
N SER A 125 82.97 -56.86 -39.64
CA SER A 125 81.95 -56.53 -40.64
C SER A 125 80.53 -56.49 -40.05
N ILE A 126 80.16 -57.46 -39.22
CA ILE A 126 78.86 -57.47 -38.52
C ILE A 126 78.76 -56.28 -37.56
N LYS A 127 79.82 -55.97 -36.80
CA LYS A 127 79.86 -54.81 -35.91
C LYS A 127 79.75 -53.49 -36.68
N ALA A 128 80.35 -53.40 -37.86
CA ALA A 128 80.23 -52.23 -38.73
C ALA A 128 78.80 -52.04 -39.24
N LEU A 129 78.14 -53.13 -39.67
CA LEU A 129 76.73 -53.12 -40.10
C LEU A 129 75.78 -52.75 -38.95
N LEU A 130 75.98 -53.32 -37.75
CA LEU A 130 75.22 -52.93 -36.54
C LEU A 130 75.48 -51.48 -36.15
N GLY A 131 76.69 -50.98 -36.37
CA GLY A 131 77.06 -49.58 -36.13
C GLY A 131 76.32 -48.60 -37.04
N GLN A 132 75.99 -49.02 -38.27
CA GLN A 132 75.24 -48.22 -39.23
C GLN A 132 73.73 -48.21 -38.97
N GLN A 133 73.18 -49.28 -38.38
CA GLN A 133 71.75 -49.35 -38.00
C GLN A 133 71.40 -48.67 -36.66
N LYS A 134 72.32 -47.91 -36.04
CA LYS A 134 72.08 -47.17 -34.79
C LYS A 134 70.98 -46.10 -34.87
N ASN A 135 70.45 -45.79 -36.06
CA ASN A 135 69.26 -44.97 -36.23
C ASN A 135 67.94 -45.69 -35.90
N ILE A 136 67.99 -47.00 -35.61
CA ILE A 136 66.88 -47.69 -34.94
C ILE A 136 66.95 -47.25 -33.48
N LEU A 137 66.09 -46.30 -33.12
CA LEU A 137 65.97 -45.72 -31.78
C LEU A 137 66.22 -46.78 -30.72
N THR A 138 67.23 -46.54 -29.88
CA THR A 138 67.45 -47.33 -28.69
C THR A 138 66.17 -47.32 -27.87
N THR A 139 65.75 -48.47 -27.34
CA THR A 139 64.49 -48.57 -26.56
C THR A 139 64.42 -47.54 -25.44
N GLY A 140 65.57 -47.11 -24.89
CA GLY A 140 65.67 -46.03 -23.92
C GLY A 140 65.32 -44.63 -24.43
N ASP A 141 65.60 -44.31 -25.70
CA ASP A 141 65.22 -43.00 -26.28
C ASP A 141 63.72 -42.93 -26.53
N LEU A 142 63.13 -44.03 -27.02
CA LEU A 142 61.67 -44.15 -27.13
C LEU A 142 60.99 -44.06 -25.76
N ASP A 143 61.56 -44.72 -24.75
CA ASP A 143 61.05 -44.62 -23.38
C ASP A 143 61.15 -43.18 -22.86
N ASN A 144 62.28 -42.49 -23.06
CA ASN A 144 62.47 -41.10 -22.65
C ASN A 144 61.46 -40.14 -23.29
N GLU A 145 61.27 -40.20 -24.61
CA GLU A 145 60.26 -39.39 -25.30
C GLU A 145 58.85 -39.70 -24.80
N SER A 146 58.54 -40.97 -24.52
CA SER A 146 57.26 -41.35 -23.93
C SER A 146 57.06 -40.77 -22.52
N TYR A 147 58.13 -40.63 -21.73
CA TYR A 147 58.09 -39.99 -20.41
C TYR A 147 57.84 -38.49 -20.54
N LEU A 148 58.53 -37.77 -21.43
CA LEU A 148 58.29 -36.34 -21.67
C LEU A 148 56.85 -36.09 -22.13
N PHE A 149 56.36 -36.91 -23.07
CA PHE A 149 54.99 -36.80 -23.55
C PHE A 149 53.96 -37.03 -22.43
N LYS A 150 54.17 -38.05 -21.59
CA LYS A 150 53.31 -38.31 -20.43
C LYS A 150 53.35 -37.19 -19.40
N ALA A 151 54.51 -36.57 -19.19
CA ALA A 151 54.65 -35.41 -18.31
C ALA A 151 53.82 -34.23 -18.85
N ALA A 152 53.98 -33.89 -20.13
CA ALA A 152 53.21 -32.83 -20.78
C ALA A 152 51.69 -33.08 -20.78
N LEU A 153 51.25 -34.34 -21.00
CA LEU A 153 49.84 -34.69 -20.90
C LEU A 153 49.29 -34.56 -19.48
N THR A 154 50.11 -34.87 -18.47
CA THR A 154 49.70 -34.73 -17.07
C THR A 154 49.56 -33.26 -16.71
N GLU A 155 50.48 -32.42 -17.18
CA GLU A 155 50.42 -30.96 -17.01
C GLU A 155 49.20 -30.34 -17.72
N LEU A 156 48.94 -30.70 -18.97
CA LEU A 156 47.74 -30.25 -19.67
C LEU A 156 46.46 -30.69 -18.96
N ARG A 157 46.44 -31.91 -18.41
CA ARG A 157 45.30 -32.43 -17.65
C ARG A 157 45.08 -31.64 -16.36
N THR A 158 46.14 -31.30 -15.63
CA THR A 158 46.02 -30.51 -14.40
C THR A 158 45.60 -29.08 -14.72
N GLU A 159 46.16 -28.46 -15.75
CA GLU A 159 45.76 -27.14 -16.24
C GLU A 159 44.27 -27.11 -16.63
N LEU A 160 43.84 -28.08 -17.45
CA LEU A 160 42.43 -28.20 -17.83
C LEU A 160 41.53 -28.43 -16.61
N GLN A 161 41.97 -29.23 -15.63
CA GLN A 161 41.20 -29.45 -14.41
C GLN A 161 41.07 -28.17 -13.58
N ILE A 162 42.12 -27.34 -13.53
CA ILE A 162 42.10 -26.04 -12.85
C ILE A 162 41.16 -25.09 -13.58
N LEU A 163 41.26 -25.00 -14.91
CA LEU A 163 40.38 -24.17 -15.73
C LEU A 163 38.91 -24.54 -15.53
N ARG A 164 38.58 -25.84 -15.58
CA ARG A 164 37.20 -26.31 -15.36
C ARG A 164 36.69 -25.99 -13.95
N LYS A 165 37.54 -26.06 -12.93
CA LYS A 165 37.16 -25.68 -11.56
C LYS A 165 36.92 -24.18 -11.44
N ASN A 166 37.75 -23.37 -12.08
CA ASN A 166 37.59 -21.92 -12.12
C ASN A 166 36.29 -21.54 -12.83
N ASP A 167 36.03 -22.10 -14.02
CA ASP A 167 34.80 -21.85 -14.76
C ASP A 167 33.55 -22.26 -13.97
N ALA A 168 33.59 -23.42 -13.30
CA ALA A 168 32.50 -23.85 -12.44
C ALA A 168 32.27 -22.88 -11.27
N ALA A 169 33.34 -22.39 -10.64
CA ALA A 169 33.24 -21.39 -9.56
C ALA A 169 32.71 -20.05 -10.09
N ALA A 170 33.18 -19.59 -11.25
CA ALA A 170 32.71 -18.36 -11.88
C ALA A 170 31.23 -18.44 -12.25
N LEU A 171 30.78 -19.58 -12.78
CA LEU A 171 29.35 -19.82 -13.06
C LEU A 171 28.53 -19.82 -11.77
N ALA A 172 28.99 -20.49 -10.70
CA ALA A 172 28.29 -20.50 -9.43
C ALA A 172 28.11 -19.07 -8.85
N ILE A 173 29.17 -18.26 -8.89
CA ILE A 173 29.11 -16.85 -8.45
C ILE A 173 28.12 -16.06 -9.30
N ARG A 174 28.16 -16.21 -10.64
CA ARG A 174 27.20 -15.53 -11.52
C ARG A 174 25.75 -15.94 -11.23
N THR A 175 25.50 -17.21 -10.98
CA THR A 175 24.14 -17.67 -10.62
C THR A 175 23.67 -17.10 -9.28
N GLU A 176 24.58 -16.98 -8.30
CA GLU A 176 24.26 -16.37 -7.01
C GLU A 176 23.96 -14.87 -7.14
N ILE A 177 24.73 -14.15 -7.95
CA ILE A 177 24.49 -12.73 -8.25
C ILE A 177 23.11 -12.55 -8.88
N ILE A 178 22.80 -13.32 -9.92
CA ILE A 178 21.49 -13.25 -10.60
C ILE A 178 20.36 -13.57 -9.63
N SER A 179 20.53 -14.57 -8.74
CA SER A 179 19.51 -14.87 -7.71
C SER A 179 19.27 -13.68 -6.78
N ARG A 180 20.34 -13.03 -6.31
CA ARG A 180 20.24 -11.84 -5.44
C ARG A 180 19.59 -10.66 -6.16
N GLU A 181 19.86 -10.48 -7.45
CA GLU A 181 19.21 -9.45 -8.28
C GLU A 181 17.71 -9.73 -8.43
N ILE A 182 17.31 -10.98 -8.64
CA ILE A 182 15.90 -11.40 -8.68
C ILE A 182 15.22 -11.12 -7.34
N ASP A 183 15.86 -11.44 -6.23
CA ASP A 183 15.30 -11.20 -4.89
C ASP A 183 15.15 -9.69 -4.61
N SER A 184 16.17 -8.90 -4.97
CA SER A 184 16.12 -7.44 -4.87
C SER A 184 15.01 -6.82 -5.72
N LEU A 185 14.84 -7.31 -6.96
CA LEU A 185 13.78 -6.85 -7.85
C LEU A 185 12.39 -7.23 -7.32
N ASN A 186 12.24 -8.44 -6.79
CA ASN A 186 10.99 -8.86 -6.14
C ASN A 186 10.66 -8.00 -4.92
N GLN A 187 11.66 -7.64 -4.12
CA GLN A 187 11.45 -6.76 -2.98
C GLN A 187 10.97 -5.36 -3.42
N LYS A 188 11.63 -4.77 -4.43
CA LYS A 188 11.21 -3.48 -5.00
C LYS A 188 9.79 -3.54 -5.55
N LEU A 189 9.46 -4.57 -6.31
CA LEU A 189 8.11 -4.73 -6.87
C LEU A 189 7.06 -4.85 -5.76
N ARG A 190 7.36 -5.53 -4.65
CA ARG A 190 6.45 -5.61 -3.50
C ARG A 190 6.28 -4.27 -2.81
N GLU A 191 7.34 -3.51 -2.67
CA GLU A 191 7.32 -2.15 -2.12
C GLU A 191 6.50 -1.22 -3.02
N ASP A 192 6.74 -1.25 -4.34
CA ASP A 192 5.99 -0.45 -5.31
C ASP A 192 4.50 -0.80 -5.30
N ILE A 193 4.13 -2.08 -5.21
CA ILE A 193 2.73 -2.49 -5.07
C ILE A 193 2.13 -1.98 -3.75
N ALA A 194 2.89 -2.03 -2.65
CA ALA A 194 2.42 -1.53 -1.36
C ALA A 194 2.22 -0.01 -1.38
N ASN A 195 3.14 0.72 -2.02
CA ASN A 195 3.08 2.16 -2.23
C ASN A 195 1.88 2.52 -3.10
N LEU A 196 1.71 1.87 -4.25
CA LEU A 196 0.55 2.09 -5.13
C LEU A 196 -0.78 1.81 -4.41
N LYS A 197 -0.84 0.74 -3.59
CA LYS A 197 -2.02 0.45 -2.79
C LYS A 197 -2.31 1.56 -1.77
N ASN A 198 -1.27 2.08 -1.13
CA ASN A 198 -1.41 3.20 -0.20
C ASN A 198 -1.87 4.47 -0.91
N ASP A 199 -1.28 4.79 -2.07
CA ASP A 199 -1.66 5.95 -2.88
C ASP A 199 -3.12 5.87 -3.32
N ILE A 200 -3.59 4.70 -3.76
CA ILE A 200 -5.00 4.46 -4.08
C ILE A 200 -5.89 4.65 -2.84
N ALA A 201 -5.46 4.17 -1.67
CA ALA A 201 -6.21 4.34 -0.43
C ALA A 201 -6.32 5.82 -0.02
N ILE A 202 -5.24 6.58 -0.19
CA ILE A 202 -5.20 8.03 0.04
C ILE A 202 -6.12 8.75 -0.94
N ASP A 203 -6.02 8.48 -2.25
CA ASP A 203 -6.89 9.10 -3.26
C ASP A 203 -8.37 8.77 -3.00
N MET A 204 -8.68 7.51 -2.70
CA MET A 204 -10.05 7.11 -2.37
C MET A 204 -10.57 7.83 -1.12
N ASN A 205 -9.73 7.98 -0.10
CA ASN A 205 -10.13 8.72 1.10
C ASN A 205 -10.28 10.22 0.83
N SER A 206 -9.42 10.81 0.00
CA SER A 206 -9.55 12.21 -0.44
C SER A 206 -10.85 12.41 -1.18
N ARG A 207 -11.13 11.60 -2.21
CA ARG A 207 -12.41 11.65 -2.96
C ARG A 207 -13.62 11.49 -2.04
N LYS A 208 -13.55 10.57 -1.07
CA LYS A 208 -14.63 10.39 -0.10
C LYS A 208 -14.78 11.61 0.83
N SER A 209 -13.69 12.29 1.16
CA SER A 209 -13.72 13.55 1.90
C SER A 209 -14.33 14.66 1.06
N ASP A 210 -13.88 14.82 -0.19
CA ASP A 210 -14.37 15.84 -1.13
C ASP A 210 -15.88 15.69 -1.35
N VAL A 211 -16.35 14.46 -1.62
CA VAL A 211 -17.79 14.19 -1.77
C VAL A 211 -18.58 14.54 -0.51
N ARG A 212 -18.03 14.26 0.68
CA ARG A 212 -18.69 14.63 1.95
C ARG A 212 -18.69 16.14 2.17
N GLU A 213 -17.65 16.83 1.77
CA GLU A 213 -17.57 18.29 1.84
C GLU A 213 -18.59 18.93 0.88
N GLU A 214 -18.68 18.44 -0.35
CA GLU A 214 -19.70 18.85 -1.31
C GLU A 214 -21.11 18.59 -0.79
N GLN A 215 -21.36 17.42 -0.19
CA GLN A 215 -22.65 17.11 0.43
C GLN A 215 -23.00 18.10 1.55
N LYS A 216 -22.04 18.42 2.44
CA LYS A 216 -22.24 19.43 3.49
C LYS A 216 -22.50 20.82 2.90
N ALA A 217 -21.79 21.19 1.83
CA ALA A 217 -22.00 22.47 1.15
C ALA A 217 -23.40 22.56 0.55
N LEU A 218 -23.89 21.47 -0.05
CA LEU A 218 -25.27 21.38 -0.55
C LEU A 218 -26.29 21.48 0.59
N GLU A 219 -26.06 20.80 1.71
CA GLU A 219 -26.93 20.87 2.89
C GLU A 219 -27.04 22.29 3.44
N ILE A 220 -25.91 22.99 3.60
CA ILE A 220 -25.87 24.40 4.00
C ILE A 220 -26.62 25.27 2.99
N ARG A 221 -26.43 25.04 1.69
CA ARG A 221 -27.15 25.77 0.64
C ARG A 221 -28.65 25.54 0.76
N ILE A 222 -29.11 24.30 0.91
CA ILE A 222 -30.54 23.98 1.08
C ILE A 222 -31.11 24.69 2.31
N GLN A 223 -30.41 24.65 3.45
CA GLN A 223 -30.86 25.32 4.66
C GLN A 223 -30.91 26.84 4.49
N SER A 224 -29.90 27.44 3.85
CA SER A 224 -29.88 28.88 3.56
C SER A 224 -31.05 29.29 2.65
N MET A 225 -31.38 28.47 1.65
CA MET A 225 -32.51 28.71 0.76
C MET A 225 -33.83 28.57 1.50
N SER A 226 -33.97 27.54 2.34
CA SER A 226 -35.16 27.36 3.20
C SER A 226 -35.38 28.57 4.12
N ASN A 227 -34.32 29.03 4.79
CA ASN A 227 -34.38 30.22 5.64
C ASN A 227 -34.75 31.47 4.83
N HIS A 228 -34.19 31.62 3.64
CA HIS A 228 -34.52 32.73 2.75
C HIS A 228 -36.00 32.71 2.32
N TYR A 229 -36.53 31.54 1.93
CA TYR A 229 -37.95 31.40 1.61
C TYR A 229 -38.83 31.69 2.82
N MET A 230 -38.47 31.22 4.01
CA MET A 230 -39.22 31.50 5.24
C MET A 230 -39.28 33.00 5.54
N ALA A 231 -38.17 33.71 5.36
CA ALA A 231 -38.12 35.17 5.50
C ALA A 231 -39.04 35.85 4.47
N GLN A 232 -38.96 35.46 3.19
CA GLN A 232 -39.85 36.00 2.15
C GLN A 232 -41.32 35.70 2.42
N LEU A 233 -41.65 34.50 2.92
CA LEU A 233 -43.01 34.13 3.34
C LEU A 233 -43.51 35.03 4.48
N GLY A 234 -42.65 35.33 5.46
CA GLY A 234 -42.92 36.29 6.52
C GLY A 234 -43.21 37.69 5.97
N ASP A 235 -42.35 38.21 5.10
CA ASP A 235 -42.53 39.50 4.46
C ASP A 235 -43.85 39.57 3.65
N MET A 236 -44.17 38.52 2.89
CA MET A 236 -45.44 38.43 2.15
C MET A 236 -46.65 38.44 3.09
N ARG A 237 -46.57 37.73 4.22
CA ARG A 237 -47.63 37.74 5.24
C ARG A 237 -47.83 39.12 5.83
N THR A 238 -46.77 39.81 6.22
CA THR A 238 -46.85 41.18 6.72
C THR A 238 -47.42 42.13 5.68
N ARG A 239 -47.03 42.00 4.40
CA ARG A 239 -47.63 42.78 3.31
C ARG A 239 -49.13 42.49 3.14
N MET A 240 -49.56 41.24 3.27
CA MET A 240 -50.99 40.89 3.24
C MET A 240 -51.74 41.51 4.43
N GLU A 241 -51.18 41.45 5.64
CA GLU A 241 -51.79 42.05 6.83
C GLU A 241 -51.87 43.58 6.71
N ALA A 242 -50.81 44.22 6.18
CA ALA A 242 -50.82 45.64 5.86
C ALA A 242 -51.90 45.99 4.83
N ALA A 243 -52.04 45.20 3.76
CA ALA A 243 -53.09 45.41 2.75
C ALA A 243 -54.51 45.27 3.33
N LYS A 244 -54.72 44.30 4.23
CA LYS A 244 -55.99 44.17 4.98
C LYS A 244 -56.24 45.41 5.83
N TRP A 245 -55.25 45.87 6.58
CA TRP A 245 -55.35 47.07 7.43
C TRP A 245 -55.62 48.34 6.63
N GLU A 246 -54.99 48.51 5.48
CA GLU A 246 -55.27 49.63 4.59
C GLU A 246 -56.71 49.60 4.06
N THR A 247 -57.20 48.42 3.69
CA THR A 247 -58.55 48.24 3.16
C THR A 247 -59.60 48.56 4.22
N THR A 248 -59.43 48.06 5.45
CA THR A 248 -60.36 48.36 6.56
C THR A 248 -60.33 49.84 6.93
N ARG A 249 -59.14 50.47 6.95
CA ARG A 249 -59.00 51.91 7.19
C ARG A 249 -59.72 52.73 6.12
N LYS A 250 -59.52 52.41 4.84
CA LYS A 250 -60.21 53.09 3.71
C LYS A 250 -61.73 52.91 3.80
N GLY A 251 -62.20 51.71 4.14
CA GLY A 251 -63.63 51.43 4.34
C GLY A 251 -64.24 52.20 5.51
N MET A 252 -63.55 52.27 6.66
CA MET A 252 -63.99 53.06 7.81
C MET A 252 -64.12 54.55 7.46
N VAL A 253 -63.13 55.12 6.75
CA VAL A 253 -63.20 56.50 6.26
C VAL A 253 -64.40 56.71 5.34
N ALA A 254 -64.69 55.78 4.42
CA ALA A 254 -65.84 55.87 3.54
C ALA A 254 -67.18 55.87 4.29
N ILE A 255 -67.31 55.06 5.35
CA ILE A 255 -68.51 55.03 6.22
C ILE A 255 -68.68 56.36 6.96
N PHE A 256 -67.60 56.94 7.50
CA PHE A 256 -67.69 58.26 8.14
C PHE A 256 -68.11 59.34 7.15
N ILE A 257 -67.56 59.34 5.93
CA ILE A 257 -67.95 60.29 4.89
C ILE A 257 -69.44 60.13 4.53
N SER A 258 -69.91 58.90 4.31
CA SER A 258 -71.33 58.67 3.98
C SER A 258 -72.27 59.07 5.12
N ALA A 259 -71.92 58.78 6.37
CA ALA A 259 -72.71 59.18 7.53
C ALA A 259 -72.80 60.71 7.67
N THR A 260 -71.67 61.43 7.52
CA THR A 260 -71.68 62.90 7.57
C THR A 260 -72.51 63.51 6.44
N PHE A 261 -72.46 62.93 5.24
CA PHE A 261 -73.27 63.36 4.11
C PHE A 261 -74.78 63.21 4.38
N VAL A 262 -75.21 62.06 4.94
CA VAL A 262 -76.61 61.82 5.32
C VAL A 262 -77.09 62.79 6.40
N LEU A 263 -76.25 63.08 7.40
CA LEU A 263 -76.60 64.05 8.44
C LEU A 263 -76.72 65.48 7.88
N LEU A 264 -75.84 65.86 6.95
CA LEU A 264 -75.90 67.18 6.30
C LEU A 264 -77.18 67.35 5.47
N THR A 265 -77.54 66.35 4.66
CA THR A 265 -78.75 66.41 3.83
C THR A 265 -80.01 66.38 4.69
N SER A 266 -80.05 65.56 5.75
CA SER A 266 -81.15 65.56 6.73
C SER A 266 -81.33 66.92 7.42
N ARG A 267 -80.23 67.60 7.77
CA ARG A 267 -80.27 68.96 8.35
C ARG A 267 -80.76 70.02 7.38
N ILE A 268 -80.48 69.88 6.08
CA ILE A 268 -80.99 70.79 5.05
C ILE A 268 -82.50 70.52 4.79
N PHE A 269 -82.95 69.27 4.92
CA PHE A 269 -84.34 68.89 4.63
C PHE A 269 -85.30 69.02 5.82
N MET A 270 -84.81 69.00 7.07
CA MET A 270 -85.62 69.26 8.27
C MET A 270 -85.76 70.76 8.53
N ALA A 271 -86.74 71.39 7.86
CA ALA A 271 -87.25 72.71 8.23
C ALA A 271 -87.97 72.66 9.60
N PRO A 272 -87.99 73.76 10.39
CA PRO A 272 -88.66 73.76 11.70
C PRO A 272 -90.16 73.52 11.51
N LYS A 273 -90.73 72.52 12.20
CA LYS A 273 -92.19 72.45 12.35
C LYS A 273 -92.63 73.46 13.40
N GLU A 274 -93.38 74.45 12.93
CA GLU A 274 -94.00 75.53 13.69
C GLU A 274 -95.01 74.95 14.71
N LYS A 275 -94.95 75.43 15.96
CA LYS A 275 -95.85 75.03 17.05
C LYS A 275 -97.18 75.80 16.93
N VAL A 276 -98.30 75.08 17.01
CA VAL A 276 -99.66 75.63 16.99
C VAL A 276 -100.04 76.13 18.39
N PRO A 277 -100.49 77.39 18.58
CA PRO A 277 -100.93 77.93 19.88
C PRO A 277 -102.34 77.47 20.31
N ASP A 278 -102.51 77.29 21.63
CA ASP A 278 -103.74 76.93 22.34
C ASP A 278 -104.81 78.05 22.27
N ASP A 279 -105.82 77.93 21.40
CA ASP A 279 -107.22 78.35 21.69
C ASP A 279 -108.17 77.97 20.53
N TYR A 280 -108.95 76.88 20.70
CA TYR A 280 -110.27 76.75 20.05
C TYR A 280 -111.09 75.63 20.71
N ILE A 281 -112.16 76.01 21.40
CA ILE A 281 -113.22 75.13 21.92
C ILE A 281 -114.38 75.15 20.92
N ASP A 282 -114.95 74.00 20.55
CA ASP A 282 -116.29 73.95 19.93
C ASP A 282 -116.98 72.59 20.16
N PRO A 283 -118.32 72.51 20.09
CA PRO A 283 -119.11 72.19 21.27
C PRO A 283 -120.23 71.23 20.88
N TYR A 284 -119.96 69.93 20.82
CA TYR A 284 -121.04 68.96 20.71
C TYR A 284 -120.80 67.82 21.68
N VAL A 285 -121.23 68.09 22.93
CA VAL A 285 -121.52 67.06 23.92
C VAL A 285 -122.74 66.27 23.46
N ASN A 286 -122.64 64.94 23.47
CA ASN A 286 -123.78 64.12 23.86
C ASN A 286 -123.30 62.96 24.73
N HIS A 287 -123.79 62.93 25.96
CA HIS A 287 -123.62 61.85 26.92
C HIS A 287 -124.77 60.86 26.74
N SER A 288 -124.46 59.58 26.52
CA SER A 288 -125.40 58.52 26.88
C SER A 288 -124.69 57.21 27.23
N ASN A 289 -124.80 56.93 28.53
CA ASN A 289 -125.13 55.64 29.11
C ASN A 289 -123.96 54.71 29.49
N ALA A 290 -123.68 54.78 30.78
CA ALA A 290 -123.13 53.70 31.57
C ALA A 290 -124.06 52.47 31.56
N GLN A 291 -123.47 51.28 31.46
CA GLN A 291 -123.98 50.10 32.16
C GLN A 291 -122.80 49.17 32.50
N ASN A 292 -122.63 49.02 33.82
CA ASN A 292 -121.79 48.05 34.51
C ASN A 292 -122.13 46.61 34.13
N THR A 293 -121.15 45.73 34.39
CA THR A 293 -121.17 44.52 35.24
C THR A 293 -120.56 43.35 34.49
N ASP A 294 -119.88 42.38 35.08
CA ASP A 294 -119.10 42.16 36.31
C ASP A 294 -118.50 40.75 36.09
N ASP A 295 -117.71 40.23 37.02
CA ASP A 295 -117.21 38.83 37.09
C ASP A 295 -116.05 38.46 36.15
N GLY A 296 -114.91 37.89 36.57
CA GLY A 296 -114.55 37.23 37.82
C GLY A 296 -113.72 35.97 37.50
N MET A 297 -112.64 35.74 38.27
CA MET A 297 -111.86 34.49 38.45
C MET A 297 -110.80 34.07 37.38
N VAL A 298 -109.50 34.34 37.57
CA VAL A 298 -108.34 33.60 38.23
C VAL A 298 -107.84 32.29 37.50
N PRO A 299 -106.64 31.74 37.80
CA PRO A 299 -105.51 31.62 36.85
C PRO A 299 -105.12 30.15 36.56
N ASP A 300 -104.11 29.91 35.72
CA ASP A 300 -102.95 29.05 36.03
C ASP A 300 -102.13 28.64 34.81
N THR A 301 -100.80 28.66 35.02
CA THR A 301 -99.75 27.75 34.57
C THR A 301 -99.89 26.99 33.24
N PHE A 302 -98.81 26.95 32.44
CA PHE A 302 -98.03 25.71 32.22
C PHE A 302 -96.78 25.98 31.37
N VAL A 303 -95.77 25.14 31.64
CA VAL A 303 -94.37 25.17 31.22
C VAL A 303 -94.17 24.28 29.97
N VAL A 304 -92.93 24.15 29.49
CA VAL A 304 -92.37 23.03 28.69
C VAL A 304 -92.57 23.15 27.17
N SER A 305 -91.65 22.82 26.27
CA SER A 305 -90.21 22.54 26.24
C SER A 305 -89.90 22.18 24.76
N HIS A 306 -88.62 22.31 24.39
CA HIS A 306 -87.91 21.63 23.30
C HIS A 306 -88.63 20.67 22.35
N ARG A 307 -88.30 20.82 21.06
CA ARG A 307 -87.82 19.73 20.18
C ARG A 307 -87.14 20.37 18.97
N SER A 308 -85.81 20.37 18.93
CA SER A 308 -84.94 19.42 18.18
C SER A 308 -85.26 19.33 16.70
#